data_AF-A0A416EX62-F1
#
_entry.id   AF-A0A416EX62-F1
#
_cell.length_a   1.000
_cell.length_b   1.000
_cell.length_c   1.000
_cell.angle_alpha   90.00
_cell.angle_beta   90.00
_cell.angle_gamma   90.00
#
_symmetry.space_group_name_H-M   'P 1'
#
loop_
_entity.id
_entity.type
_entity.pdbx_description
1 polymer ?
#
loop_
_entity_poly.entity_id
_entity_poly.type
_entity_poly.pdbx_seq_one_letter_code
_entity_poly.pdbx_strand_id
1 'polypeptide(L)'
;MTARPIRHNAQVPDRNGKIFYTSITSLSHISKMLRVEARGIEKSTKKRKKNLFICPYCGRKLMNSSAVCTPKLLCPKRRMVRTGECQQIFMLKSEAQDKVLEITKEICRTLIQEEELKKASKDKRKVTSDEYLISELKAEYDRISNSTVSCYQSYREGKYTKEEYVQLRKTNQELLADLENQISDLQEKVANQEPDAEEKIEQLTQYSMLEQYDGDVLSNIIDKVLIYNDKDIEVVFKGENFIRNAV
;
A
#
# COMPACT_ATOMS: atom_id res chain seq x y z
N MET A 1 57.56 -42.75 -58.17
CA MET A 1 56.58 -43.53 -57.38
C MET A 1 57.24 -43.89 -56.05
N THR A 2 56.83 -43.26 -54.95
CA THR A 2 57.31 -43.61 -53.61
C THR A 2 56.13 -43.55 -52.64
N ALA A 3 55.80 -44.70 -52.05
CA ALA A 3 54.65 -44.92 -51.20
C ALA A 3 54.82 -44.24 -49.83
N ARG A 4 53.71 -43.77 -49.24
CA ARG A 4 53.68 -43.26 -47.86
C ARG A 4 53.77 -44.42 -46.87
N PRO A 5 54.54 -44.30 -45.77
CA PRO A 5 54.64 -45.35 -44.77
C PRO A 5 53.34 -45.41 -43.94
N ILE A 6 52.79 -46.63 -43.79
CA ILE A 6 51.67 -46.91 -42.90
C ILE A 6 52.20 -46.86 -41.47
N ARG A 7 51.72 -45.91 -40.66
CA ARG A 7 52.00 -45.87 -39.22
C ARG A 7 51.11 -46.90 -38.53
N HIS A 8 51.69 -48.03 -38.13
CA HIS A 8 51.09 -48.87 -37.11
C HIS A 8 51.13 -48.12 -35.77
N ASN A 9 49.96 -47.96 -35.14
CA ASN A 9 49.88 -47.45 -33.78
C ASN A 9 50.32 -48.57 -32.83
N ALA A 10 51.53 -48.46 -32.27
CA ALA A 10 51.99 -49.35 -31.22
C ALA A 10 51.22 -49.06 -29.93
N GLN A 11 50.48 -50.04 -29.43
CA GLN A 11 49.83 -49.99 -28.11
C GLN A 11 50.76 -50.66 -27.10
N VAL A 12 51.25 -49.88 -26.13
CA VAL A 12 51.87 -50.44 -24.93
C VAL A 12 50.85 -50.39 -23.79
N PRO A 13 50.47 -51.53 -23.19
CA PRO A 13 49.56 -51.54 -22.07
C PRO A 13 50.32 -51.31 -20.75
N ASP A 14 49.72 -50.57 -19.83
CA ASP A 14 50.16 -50.52 -18.43
C ASP A 14 49.57 -51.71 -17.64
N ARG A 15 50.19 -52.04 -16.49
CA ARG A 15 49.99 -53.21 -15.63
C ARG A 15 48.57 -53.43 -15.10
N ASN A 16 47.64 -52.50 -15.31
CA ASN A 16 46.22 -52.60 -14.93
C ASN A 16 45.24 -52.63 -16.12
N GLY A 17 45.71 -52.83 -17.36
CA GLY A 17 44.87 -53.24 -18.50
C GLY A 17 43.82 -52.23 -18.99
N LYS A 18 43.89 -50.94 -18.65
CA LYS A 18 42.97 -49.92 -19.19
C LYS A 18 43.62 -49.10 -20.31
N ILE A 19 43.05 -49.20 -21.51
CA ILE A 19 43.44 -48.43 -22.70
C ILE A 19 42.75 -47.07 -22.66
N PHE A 20 43.51 -45.97 -22.59
CA PHE A 20 42.99 -44.63 -22.88
C PHE A 20 43.52 -44.17 -24.24
N TYR A 21 42.61 -43.88 -25.18
CA TYR A 21 42.95 -43.17 -26.41
C TYR A 21 43.23 -41.70 -26.06
N THR A 22 44.48 -41.26 -26.12
CA THR A 22 44.83 -39.84 -26.01
C THR A 22 44.68 -39.14 -27.37
N SER A 23 43.43 -38.89 -27.76
CA SER A 23 43.14 -37.93 -28.85
C SER A 23 43.44 -36.51 -28.35
N ILE A 24 44.45 -35.87 -28.94
CA ILE A 24 44.96 -34.52 -28.63
C ILE A 24 43.98 -33.41 -29.06
N THR A 25 42.71 -33.74 -29.30
CA THR A 25 41.69 -32.74 -29.59
C THR A 25 41.21 -32.12 -28.28
N SER A 26 41.76 -30.93 -28.03
CA SER A 26 41.14 -29.80 -27.31
C SER A 26 41.26 -29.74 -25.77
N LEU A 27 42.48 -29.47 -25.31
CA LEU A 27 42.72 -28.62 -24.12
C LEU A 27 41.94 -27.27 -24.16
N SER A 28 41.38 -26.88 -25.30
CA SER A 28 40.47 -25.74 -25.44
C SER A 28 39.05 -25.97 -24.91
N HIS A 29 38.59 -27.22 -24.72
CA HIS A 29 37.29 -27.48 -24.06
C HIS A 29 37.39 -27.34 -22.53
N ILE A 30 38.50 -27.76 -21.94
CA ILE A 30 38.73 -27.66 -20.49
C ILE A 30 38.86 -26.18 -20.07
N SER A 31 39.60 -25.37 -20.84
CA SER A 31 39.71 -23.92 -20.60
C SER A 31 38.40 -23.15 -20.84
N LYS A 32 37.46 -23.70 -21.62
CA LYS A 32 36.11 -23.13 -21.77
C LYS A 32 35.23 -23.44 -20.56
N MET A 33 35.32 -24.63 -19.96
CA MET A 33 34.59 -24.93 -18.72
C MET A 33 35.04 -24.04 -17.55
N LEU A 34 36.36 -23.83 -17.39
CA LEU A 34 36.90 -22.97 -16.32
C LEU A 34 36.65 -21.46 -16.51
N ARG A 35 36.20 -21.02 -17.70
CA ARG A 35 35.76 -19.62 -17.93
C ARG A 35 34.27 -19.39 -17.67
N VAL A 36 33.46 -20.44 -17.55
CA VAL A 36 32.02 -20.32 -17.25
C VAL A 36 31.78 -20.16 -15.74
N GLU A 37 32.70 -20.64 -14.89
CA GLU A 37 32.55 -20.57 -13.42
C GLU A 37 33.07 -19.27 -12.77
N ALA A 38 33.76 -18.38 -13.51
CA ALA A 38 34.26 -17.10 -13.00
C ALA A 38 33.41 -15.88 -13.41
N ARG A 39 32.23 -16.11 -13.98
CA ARG A 39 31.15 -15.11 -13.94
C ARG A 39 30.20 -15.56 -12.87
N GLY A 40 30.46 -15.13 -11.64
CA GLY A 40 29.41 -14.95 -10.67
C GLY A 40 28.33 -14.11 -11.32
N ILE A 41 27.35 -14.77 -11.95
CA ILE A 41 26.02 -14.21 -12.09
C ILE A 41 25.56 -14.20 -10.64
N GLU A 42 25.93 -13.15 -9.92
CA GLU A 42 25.02 -12.62 -8.92
C GLU A 42 23.72 -12.46 -9.69
N LYS A 43 22.82 -13.44 -9.57
CA LYS A 43 21.43 -13.27 -9.93
C LYS A 43 21.01 -12.15 -9.00
N SER A 44 21.21 -10.91 -9.43
CA SER A 44 20.71 -9.76 -8.72
C SER A 44 19.23 -10.05 -8.60
N THR A 45 18.80 -10.38 -7.39
CA THR A 45 17.39 -10.50 -7.02
C THR A 45 16.77 -9.10 -6.97
N LYS A 46 17.26 -8.16 -7.80
CA LYS A 46 16.65 -6.89 -8.09
C LYS A 46 15.33 -7.23 -8.77
N LYS A 47 14.27 -7.32 -7.95
CA LYS A 47 12.89 -7.29 -8.43
C LYS A 47 12.82 -6.14 -9.43
N ARG A 48 12.47 -6.47 -10.67
CA ARG A 48 12.24 -5.44 -11.68
C ARG A 48 11.05 -4.63 -11.19
N LYS A 49 11.23 -3.31 -11.06
CA LYS A 49 10.16 -2.37 -10.73
C LYS A 49 8.91 -2.70 -11.55
N LYS A 50 7.74 -2.70 -10.90
CA LYS A 50 6.48 -2.99 -11.60
C LYS A 50 6.24 -1.99 -12.73
N ASN A 51 5.88 -2.53 -13.91
CA ASN A 51 5.47 -1.73 -15.05
C ASN A 51 3.95 -1.54 -15.02
N LEU A 52 3.52 -0.30 -14.78
CA LEU A 52 2.11 0.11 -14.69
C LEU A 52 1.55 0.58 -16.05
N PHE A 53 2.40 0.80 -17.06
CA PHE A 53 1.99 1.40 -18.32
C PHE A 53 1.39 0.37 -19.28
N ILE A 54 0.15 0.62 -19.71
CA ILE A 54 -0.69 -0.26 -20.53
C ILE A 54 -1.14 0.47 -21.80
N CYS A 55 -1.20 -0.28 -22.90
CA CYS A 55 -1.82 0.17 -24.14
C CYS A 55 -3.36 0.15 -24.01
N PRO A 56 -4.08 1.27 -24.20
CA PRO A 56 -5.54 1.30 -24.13
C PRO A 56 -6.20 0.43 -25.21
N TYR A 57 -5.64 0.36 -26.41
CA TYR A 57 -6.27 -0.35 -27.54
C TYR A 57 -6.11 -1.87 -27.51
N CYS A 58 -5.04 -2.40 -26.88
CA CYS A 58 -4.78 -3.85 -26.89
C CYS A 58 -4.55 -4.47 -25.50
N GLY A 59 -4.59 -3.66 -24.44
CA GLY A 59 -4.42 -4.10 -23.06
C GLY A 59 -3.03 -4.64 -22.71
N ARG A 60 -2.08 -4.63 -23.64
CA ARG A 60 -0.72 -5.14 -23.39
C ARG A 60 0.15 -4.08 -22.71
N LYS A 61 1.07 -4.53 -21.85
CA LYS A 61 2.09 -3.69 -21.23
C LYS A 61 2.98 -3.03 -22.28
N LEU A 62 3.24 -1.74 -22.11
CA LEU A 62 4.15 -1.00 -22.97
C LEU A 62 5.60 -1.43 -22.71
N MET A 63 6.40 -1.44 -23.76
CA MET A 63 7.82 -1.78 -23.72
C MET A 63 8.67 -0.53 -23.94
N ASN A 64 9.86 -0.51 -23.33
CA ASN A 64 10.83 0.54 -23.62
C ASN A 64 11.41 0.35 -25.03
N SER A 65 11.65 1.46 -25.71
CA SER A 65 12.47 1.51 -26.91
C SER A 65 13.91 1.14 -26.60
N SER A 66 14.68 0.79 -27.63
CA SER A 66 16.10 0.45 -27.52
C SER A 66 17.01 1.62 -27.09
N ALA A 67 16.51 2.86 -27.06
CA ALA A 67 17.28 4.01 -26.62
C ALA A 67 17.65 3.88 -25.13
N VAL A 68 18.95 3.98 -24.83
CA VAL A 68 19.49 3.76 -23.49
C VAL A 68 19.20 4.93 -22.55
N CYS A 69 19.43 6.17 -23.00
CA CYS A 69 19.30 7.36 -22.16
C CYS A 69 17.88 7.96 -22.14
N THR A 70 17.15 7.89 -23.26
CA THR A 70 15.81 8.48 -23.41
C THR A 70 14.82 7.43 -23.94
N PRO A 71 14.54 6.38 -23.15
CA PRO A 71 13.64 5.32 -23.58
C PRO A 71 12.22 5.87 -23.80
N LYS A 72 11.61 5.51 -24.93
CA LYS A 72 10.20 5.74 -25.23
C LYS A 72 9.37 4.52 -24.87
N LEU A 73 8.17 4.72 -24.36
CA LEU A 73 7.16 3.68 -24.17
C LEU A 73 6.47 3.41 -25.50
N LEU A 74 6.45 2.14 -25.92
CA LEU A 74 5.90 1.70 -27.20
C LEU A 74 5.02 0.47 -27.00
N CYS A 75 3.95 0.35 -27.79
CA CYS A 75 3.14 -0.85 -27.79
C CYS A 75 3.86 -2.01 -28.50
N PRO A 76 3.97 -3.21 -27.90
CA PRO A 76 4.60 -4.36 -28.56
C PRO A 76 3.86 -4.82 -29.82
N LYS A 77 2.54 -4.61 -29.89
CA LYS A 77 1.70 -4.94 -31.05
C LYS A 77 2.06 -4.12 -32.30
N ARG A 78 2.76 -2.99 -32.14
CA ARG A 78 3.26 -2.15 -33.24
C ARG A 78 4.14 -2.92 -34.23
N ARG A 79 4.87 -3.95 -33.79
CA ARG A 79 5.70 -4.79 -34.68
C ARG A 79 4.89 -5.86 -35.41
N MET A 80 3.73 -6.22 -34.88
CA MET A 80 2.89 -7.32 -35.38
C MET A 80 1.87 -6.85 -36.41
N VAL A 81 1.45 -5.59 -36.35
CA VAL A 81 0.39 -5.03 -37.20
C VAL A 81 0.94 -3.81 -37.95
N ARG A 82 0.71 -3.76 -39.27
CA ARG A 82 1.19 -2.68 -40.16
C ARG A 82 0.32 -1.41 -40.15
N THR A 83 -0.92 -1.50 -39.70
CA THR A 83 -1.87 -0.39 -39.61
C THR A 83 -2.72 -0.53 -38.35
N GLY A 84 -2.78 0.50 -37.51
CA GLY A 84 -3.66 0.53 -36.33
C GLY A 84 -3.20 1.49 -35.24
N GLU A 85 -4.12 1.83 -34.35
CA GLU A 85 -3.96 2.84 -33.29
C GLU A 85 -2.80 2.51 -32.34
N CYS A 86 -2.52 1.22 -32.12
CA CYS A 86 -1.35 0.76 -31.35
C CYS A 86 0.00 1.26 -31.89
N GLN A 87 0.10 1.62 -33.18
CA GLN A 87 1.35 2.12 -33.75
C GLN A 87 1.65 3.57 -33.37
N GLN A 88 0.60 4.33 -33.06
CA GLN A 88 0.64 5.75 -32.74
C GLN A 88 0.97 5.99 -31.26
N ILE A 89 0.88 4.96 -30.41
CA ILE A 89 1.30 5.08 -29.01
C ILE A 89 2.82 5.23 -28.94
N PHE A 90 3.25 6.44 -28.61
CA PHE A 90 4.61 6.74 -28.19
C PHE A 90 4.61 7.85 -27.14
N MET A 91 5.40 7.68 -26.10
CA MET A 91 5.65 8.72 -25.10
C MET A 91 7.04 8.54 -24.50
N LEU A 92 7.72 9.64 -24.12
CA LEU A 92 8.97 9.52 -23.38
C LEU A 92 8.69 8.90 -22.00
N LYS A 93 9.52 7.94 -21.59
CA LYS A 93 9.31 7.28 -20.29
C LYS A 93 9.38 8.27 -19.13
N SER A 94 10.33 9.22 -19.17
CA SER A 94 10.43 10.28 -18.16
C SER A 94 9.15 11.11 -18.12
N GLU A 95 8.71 11.62 -19.27
CA GLU A 95 7.47 12.41 -19.38
C GLU A 95 6.26 11.66 -18.81
N ALA A 96 6.12 10.37 -19.14
CA ALA A 96 5.03 9.54 -18.61
C ALA A 96 5.12 9.36 -17.09
N GLN A 97 6.33 9.17 -16.56
CA GLN A 97 6.59 9.00 -15.14
C GLN A 97 6.31 10.30 -14.36
N ASP A 98 6.73 11.44 -14.90
CA ASP A 98 6.55 12.75 -14.28
C ASP A 98 5.07 13.12 -14.22
N LYS A 99 4.33 12.94 -15.32
CA LYS A 99 2.87 13.15 -15.37
C LYS A 99 2.10 12.26 -14.39
N VAL A 100 2.44 10.97 -14.31
CA VAL A 100 1.79 10.06 -13.35
C VAL A 100 2.06 10.48 -11.91
N LEU A 101 3.30 10.89 -11.62
CA LEU A 101 3.67 11.36 -10.29
C LEU A 101 2.91 12.65 -9.92
N GLU A 102 2.80 13.59 -10.84
CA GLU A 102 2.06 14.84 -10.65
C GLU A 102 0.58 14.59 -10.38
N ILE A 103 -0.09 13.81 -11.23
CA ILE A 103 -1.50 13.43 -11.06
C ILE A 103 -1.72 12.73 -9.70
N THR A 104 -0.81 11.81 -9.33
CA THR A 104 -0.91 11.08 -8.06
C THR A 104 -0.79 12.03 -6.87
N LYS A 105 0.16 12.98 -6.92
CA LYS A 105 0.34 13.98 -5.86
C LYS A 105 -0.88 14.86 -5.70
N GLU A 106 -1.45 15.34 -6.80
CA GLU A 106 -2.66 16.16 -6.78
C GLU A 106 -3.82 15.40 -6.13
N ILE A 107 -4.07 14.17 -6.57
CA ILE A 107 -5.13 13.33 -6.01
C ILE A 107 -4.89 13.05 -4.53
N CYS A 108 -3.66 12.72 -4.12
CA CYS A 108 -3.34 12.52 -2.70
C CYS A 108 -3.61 13.79 -1.87
N ARG A 109 -3.26 14.99 -2.36
CA ARG A 109 -3.55 16.25 -1.65
C ARG A 109 -5.06 16.50 -1.52
N THR A 110 -5.83 16.29 -2.59
CA THR A 110 -7.28 16.44 -2.55
C THR A 110 -7.92 15.47 -1.56
N LEU A 111 -7.49 14.21 -1.54
CA LEU A 111 -8.00 13.21 -0.61
C LEU A 111 -7.67 13.54 0.85
N ILE A 112 -6.47 14.08 1.13
CA ILE A 112 -6.12 14.55 2.48
C ILE A 112 -7.10 15.64 2.92
N GLN A 113 -7.34 16.65 2.05
CA GLN A 113 -8.27 17.73 2.35
C GLN A 113 -9.70 17.21 2.58
N GLU A 114 -10.18 16.26 1.77
CA GLU A 114 -11.50 15.65 1.96
C GLU A 114 -11.61 14.89 3.28
N GLU A 115 -10.59 14.13 3.66
CA GLU A 115 -10.57 13.41 4.94
C GLU A 115 -10.50 14.39 6.13
N GLU A 116 -9.71 15.46 6.03
CA GLU A 116 -9.66 16.54 7.04
C GLU A 116 -11.03 17.23 7.19
N LEU A 117 -11.73 17.51 6.08
CA LEU A 117 -13.07 18.09 6.11
C LEU A 117 -14.11 17.11 6.70
N LYS A 118 -14.00 15.81 6.41
CA LYS A 118 -14.84 14.77 7.01
C LYS A 118 -14.61 14.67 8.51
N LYS A 119 -13.35 14.71 8.98
CA LYS A 119 -13.00 14.79 10.40
C LYS A 119 -13.63 16.01 11.04
N ALA A 120 -13.33 17.20 10.51
CA ALA A 120 -13.88 18.46 11.03
C ALA A 120 -15.42 18.49 11.10
N SER A 121 -16.10 17.81 10.16
CA SER A 121 -17.56 17.73 10.13
C SER A 121 -18.14 16.68 11.10
N LYS A 122 -17.49 15.51 11.21
CA LYS A 122 -17.88 14.43 12.13
C LYS A 122 -17.59 14.82 13.58
N ASP A 123 -16.41 15.35 13.84
CA ASP A 123 -15.98 15.79 15.16
C ASP A 123 -16.93 16.88 15.67
N LYS A 124 -17.25 17.89 14.85
CA LYS A 124 -18.21 18.93 15.26
C LYS A 124 -19.59 18.38 15.62
N ARG A 125 -20.13 17.39 14.91
CA ARG A 125 -21.47 16.84 15.20
C ARG A 125 -21.47 15.86 16.37
N LYS A 126 -20.47 14.98 16.46
CA LYS A 126 -20.35 13.99 17.53
C LYS A 126 -19.93 14.64 18.84
N VAL A 127 -18.92 15.50 18.84
CA VAL A 127 -18.49 16.24 20.03
C VAL A 127 -19.68 17.03 20.57
N THR A 128 -20.44 17.75 19.75
CA THR A 128 -21.63 18.47 20.27
C THR A 128 -22.71 17.57 20.87
N SER A 129 -22.87 16.34 20.37
CA SER A 129 -23.88 15.39 20.85
C SER A 129 -23.42 14.68 22.13
N ASP A 130 -22.20 14.15 22.12
CA ASP A 130 -21.63 13.40 23.24
C ASP A 130 -21.31 14.35 24.41
N GLU A 131 -20.84 15.57 24.14
CA GLU A 131 -20.58 16.60 25.16
C GLU A 131 -21.89 17.12 25.79
N TYR A 132 -22.96 17.23 25.01
CA TYR A 132 -24.30 17.51 25.53
C TYR A 132 -24.80 16.38 26.44
N LEU A 133 -24.66 15.11 26.01
CA LEU A 133 -25.08 13.95 26.81
C LEU A 133 -24.26 13.81 28.10
N ILE A 134 -22.94 14.03 28.04
CA ILE A 134 -22.07 14.07 29.23
C ILE A 134 -22.51 15.18 30.18
N SER A 135 -22.85 16.36 29.66
CA SER A 135 -23.36 17.48 30.47
C SER A 135 -24.69 17.13 31.16
N GLU A 136 -25.60 16.49 30.44
CA GLU A 136 -26.90 16.07 30.97
C GLU A 136 -26.77 14.99 32.05
N LEU A 137 -25.93 13.97 31.83
CA LEU A 137 -25.65 12.92 32.82
C LEU A 137 -24.97 13.49 34.08
N LYS A 138 -24.05 14.45 33.93
CA LYS A 138 -23.43 15.17 35.06
C LYS A 138 -24.46 15.98 35.84
N ALA A 139 -25.36 16.68 35.14
CA ALA A 139 -26.42 17.44 35.79
C ALA A 139 -27.38 16.53 36.56
N GLU A 140 -27.65 15.31 36.08
CA GLU A 140 -28.45 14.32 36.80
C GLU A 140 -27.71 13.73 38.00
N TYR A 141 -26.42 13.42 37.84
CA TYR A 141 -25.55 13.02 38.95
C TYR A 141 -25.56 14.07 40.07
N ASP A 142 -25.37 15.34 39.72
CA ASP A 142 -25.40 16.44 40.67
C ASP A 142 -26.77 16.61 41.33
N ARG A 143 -27.87 16.44 40.58
CA ARG A 143 -29.23 16.46 41.15
C ARG A 143 -29.42 15.37 42.20
N ILE A 144 -29.09 14.12 41.86
CA ILE A 144 -29.24 12.99 42.77
C ILE A 144 -28.29 13.15 43.97
N SER A 145 -27.03 13.51 43.72
CA SER A 145 -26.02 13.77 44.76
C SER A 145 -26.50 14.84 45.74
N ASN A 146 -26.97 15.99 45.25
CA ASN A 146 -27.51 17.05 46.11
C ASN A 146 -28.79 16.62 46.84
N SER A 147 -29.65 15.81 46.21
CA SER A 147 -30.86 15.30 46.86
C SER A 147 -30.56 14.37 48.05
N THR A 148 -29.45 13.60 48.01
CA THR A 148 -29.06 12.72 49.11
C THR A 148 -28.80 13.47 50.42
N VAL A 149 -28.28 14.70 50.33
CA VAL A 149 -28.08 15.59 51.48
C VAL A 149 -29.42 16.01 52.09
N SER A 150 -30.42 16.28 51.25
CA SER A 150 -31.79 16.62 51.68
C SER A 150 -32.55 15.42 52.26
N CYS A 151 -32.30 14.21 51.75
CA CYS A 151 -32.89 12.97 52.29
C CYS A 151 -32.52 12.75 53.77
N TYR A 152 -31.29 13.08 54.17
CA TYR A 152 -30.88 12.98 55.57
C TYR A 152 -31.65 13.95 56.49
N GLN A 153 -31.86 15.19 56.06
CA GLN A 153 -32.66 16.17 56.80
C GLN A 153 -34.11 15.69 56.97
N SER A 154 -34.72 15.14 55.93
CA SER A 154 -36.08 14.61 55.98
C SER A 154 -36.23 13.39 56.88
N TYR A 155 -35.22 12.50 56.92
CA TYR A 155 -35.16 11.41 57.90
C TYR A 155 -35.08 11.94 59.34
N ARG A 156 -34.25 12.96 59.58
CA ARG A 156 -34.12 13.60 60.90
C ARG A 156 -35.43 14.25 61.37
N GLU A 157 -36.23 14.75 60.43
CA GLU A 157 -37.57 15.31 60.68
C GLU A 157 -38.66 14.23 60.89
N GLY A 158 -38.30 12.94 60.78
CA GLY A 158 -39.23 11.82 60.98
C GLY A 158 -40.14 11.51 59.80
N LYS A 159 -39.85 12.05 58.60
CA LYS A 159 -40.63 11.80 57.38
C LYS A 159 -40.42 10.39 56.80
N TYR A 160 -39.37 9.69 57.23
CA TYR A 160 -39.03 8.34 56.80
C TYR A 160 -38.76 7.45 58.02
N THR A 161 -39.10 6.18 57.90
CA THR A 161 -38.59 5.14 58.80
C THR A 161 -37.11 4.85 58.51
N LYS A 162 -36.44 4.19 59.45
CA LYS A 162 -35.03 3.83 59.31
C LYS A 162 -34.82 2.91 58.11
N GLU A 163 -35.71 1.95 57.91
CA GLU A 163 -35.67 0.97 56.83
C GLU A 163 -35.85 1.64 55.47
N GLU A 164 -36.83 2.54 55.33
CA GLU A 164 -37.06 3.33 54.11
C GLU A 164 -35.87 4.22 53.76
N TYR A 165 -35.27 4.89 54.75
CA TYR A 165 -34.09 5.73 54.53
C TYR A 165 -32.88 4.91 54.09
N VAL A 166 -32.64 3.74 54.69
CA VAL A 166 -31.55 2.84 54.31
C VAL A 166 -31.71 2.36 52.87
N GLN A 167 -32.93 2.01 52.48
CA GLN A 167 -33.22 1.55 51.13
C GLN A 167 -33.07 2.67 50.09
N LEU A 168 -33.58 3.87 50.39
CA LEU A 168 -33.43 5.06 49.54
C LEU A 168 -31.96 5.47 49.34
N ARG A 169 -31.15 5.38 50.40
CA ARG A 169 -29.71 5.66 50.32
C ARG A 169 -29.01 4.64 49.42
N LYS A 170 -29.37 3.36 49.55
CA LYS A 170 -28.79 2.29 48.73
C LYS A 170 -29.12 2.49 47.25
N THR A 171 -30.37 2.80 46.92
CA THR A 171 -30.78 3.05 45.53
C THR A 171 -30.09 4.28 44.95
N ASN A 172 -29.96 5.37 45.71
CA ASN A 172 -29.26 6.57 45.24
C ASN A 172 -27.78 6.29 45.02
N GLN A 173 -27.14 5.47 45.86
CA GLN A 173 -25.75 5.08 45.70
C GLN A 173 -25.53 4.21 44.45
N GLU A 174 -26.43 3.27 44.18
CA GLU A 174 -26.42 2.46 42.95
C GLU A 174 -26.58 3.35 41.71
N LEU A 175 -27.56 4.26 41.70
CA LEU A 175 -27.79 5.19 40.60
C LEU A 175 -26.60 6.14 40.33
N LEU A 176 -25.96 6.65 41.38
CA LEU A 176 -24.78 7.51 41.24
C LEU A 176 -23.60 6.73 40.63
N ALA A 177 -23.38 5.49 41.06
CA ALA A 177 -22.34 4.63 40.49
C ALA A 177 -22.61 4.32 39.00
N ASP A 178 -23.87 4.04 38.65
CA ASP A 178 -24.26 3.79 37.25
C ASP A 178 -24.09 5.02 36.36
N LEU A 179 -24.43 6.21 36.87
CA LEU A 179 -24.20 7.48 36.16
C LEU A 179 -22.71 7.78 35.99
N GLU A 180 -21.91 7.54 37.03
CA GLU A 180 -20.46 7.74 36.97
C GLU A 180 -19.79 6.82 35.95
N ASN A 181 -20.21 5.54 35.90
CA ASN A 181 -19.77 4.60 34.87
C ASN A 181 -20.16 5.06 33.46
N GLN A 182 -21.41 5.50 33.25
CA GLN A 182 -21.87 6.01 31.95
C GLN A 182 -21.10 7.25 31.50
N ILE A 183 -20.78 8.17 32.42
CA ILE A 183 -19.97 9.36 32.13
C ILE A 183 -18.56 8.92 31.72
N SER A 184 -17.94 8.00 32.45
CA SER A 184 -16.60 7.48 32.15
C SER A 184 -16.54 6.81 30.78
N ASP A 185 -17.49 5.90 30.49
CA ASP A 185 -17.56 5.19 29.21
C ASP A 185 -17.73 6.12 28.02
N LEU A 186 -18.56 7.16 28.16
CA LEU A 186 -18.77 8.16 27.11
C LEU A 186 -17.53 9.05 26.91
N GLN A 187 -16.87 9.45 28.00
CA GLN A 187 -15.62 10.21 27.93
C GLN A 187 -14.51 9.41 27.26
N GLU A 188 -14.40 8.12 27.56
CA GLU A 188 -13.44 7.23 26.91
C GLU A 188 -13.75 7.03 25.43
N LYS A 189 -15.03 6.90 25.04
CA LYS A 189 -15.45 6.83 23.63
C LYS A 189 -15.12 8.12 22.86
N VAL A 190 -15.22 9.28 23.50
CA VAL A 190 -14.83 10.56 22.90
C VAL A 190 -13.30 10.64 22.74
N ALA A 191 -12.55 10.18 23.74
CA ALA A 191 -11.07 10.16 23.69
C ALA A 191 -10.51 9.16 22.66
N ASN A 192 -11.21 8.04 22.44
CA ASN A 192 -10.79 6.96 21.55
C ASN A 192 -11.40 7.05 20.13
N GLN A 193 -11.95 8.21 19.73
CA GLN A 193 -12.53 8.38 18.39
C GLN A 193 -11.45 8.35 17.28
N GLU A 194 -11.26 7.13 16.77
CA GLU A 194 -10.62 6.61 15.55
C GLU A 194 -9.24 7.14 15.08
N PRO A 195 -8.15 6.36 15.32
CA PRO A 195 -6.87 6.51 14.62
C PRO A 195 -6.91 6.07 13.13
N ASP A 196 -7.96 5.38 12.67
CA ASP A 196 -8.04 4.85 11.28
C ASP A 196 -7.96 5.96 10.21
N ALA A 197 -8.57 7.11 10.49
CA ALA A 197 -8.49 8.26 9.61
C ALA A 197 -7.15 9.01 9.70
N GLU A 198 -6.38 8.86 10.79
CA GLU A 198 -5.01 9.40 10.90
C GLU A 198 -4.04 8.54 10.09
N GLU A 199 -4.08 7.22 10.24
CA GLU A 199 -3.24 6.30 9.47
C GLU A 199 -3.45 6.47 7.95
N LYS A 200 -4.71 6.66 7.52
CA LYS A 200 -5.04 6.93 6.12
C LYS A 200 -4.44 8.25 5.61
N ILE A 201 -4.49 9.32 6.41
CA ILE A 201 -3.90 10.62 6.06
C ILE A 201 -2.38 10.52 6.01
N GLU A 202 -1.75 9.83 6.97
CA GLU A 202 -0.31 9.60 6.98
C GLU A 202 0.17 8.85 5.74
N GLN A 203 -0.53 7.77 5.35
CA GLN A 203 -0.22 7.03 4.13
C GLN A 203 -0.35 7.90 2.88
N LEU A 204 -1.43 8.68 2.74
CA LEU A 204 -1.61 9.61 1.62
C LEU A 204 -0.53 10.70 1.59
N THR A 205 -0.10 11.16 2.77
CA THR A 205 0.96 12.16 2.90
C THR A 205 2.30 11.61 2.42
N GLN A 206 2.63 10.36 2.76
CA GLN A 206 3.85 9.69 2.25
C GLN A 206 3.87 9.64 0.73
N TYR A 207 2.74 9.34 0.09
CA TYR A 207 2.64 9.30 -1.37
C TYR A 207 2.77 10.70 -2.02
N SER A 208 2.20 11.73 -1.38
CA SER A 208 2.33 13.14 -1.82
C SER A 208 3.78 13.65 -1.81
N MET A 209 4.61 13.14 -0.89
CA MET A 209 6.02 13.54 -0.72
C MET A 209 7.00 12.83 -1.67
N LEU A 210 6.56 11.90 -2.52
CA LEU A 210 7.44 11.18 -3.43
C LEU A 210 8.13 12.11 -4.44
N GLU A 211 9.46 12.22 -4.42
CA GLU A 211 10.21 13.05 -5.38
C GLU A 211 10.35 12.39 -6.76
N GLN A 212 10.39 11.06 -6.80
CA GLN A 212 10.65 10.28 -8.01
C GLN A 212 9.57 9.21 -8.21
N TYR A 213 9.36 8.85 -9.48
CA TYR A 213 8.49 7.73 -9.81
C TYR A 213 9.04 6.41 -9.26
N ASP A 214 8.27 5.80 -8.36
CA ASP A 214 8.49 4.44 -7.90
C ASP A 214 7.31 3.54 -8.22
N GLY A 215 7.49 2.68 -9.24
CA GLY A 215 6.45 1.76 -9.69
C GLY A 215 6.04 0.73 -8.64
N ASP A 216 6.87 0.42 -7.64
CA ASP A 216 6.50 -0.54 -6.60
C ASP A 216 5.60 0.11 -5.55
N VAL A 217 5.95 1.32 -5.10
CA VAL A 217 5.13 2.13 -4.18
C VAL A 217 3.81 2.53 -4.84
N LEU A 218 3.88 3.09 -6.05
CA LEU A 218 2.70 3.52 -6.79
C LEU A 218 1.78 2.35 -7.15
N SER A 219 2.29 1.13 -7.25
CA SER A 219 1.43 -0.05 -7.47
C SER A 219 0.49 -0.35 -6.29
N ASN A 220 0.68 0.24 -5.13
CA ASN A 220 -0.22 0.05 -3.99
C ASN A 220 -1.51 0.86 -4.18
N ILE A 221 -1.44 2.01 -4.86
CA ILE A 221 -2.58 2.91 -5.09
C ILE A 221 -3.08 2.85 -6.53
N ILE A 222 -2.20 2.62 -7.51
CA ILE A 222 -2.51 2.64 -8.93
C ILE A 222 -2.67 1.22 -9.43
N ASP A 223 -3.75 0.97 -10.16
CA ASP A 223 -4.01 -0.30 -10.86
C ASP A 223 -3.25 -0.33 -12.19
N LYS A 224 -3.51 0.65 -13.05
CA LYS A 224 -2.92 0.76 -14.39
C LYS A 224 -2.87 2.20 -14.87
N VAL A 225 -1.93 2.47 -15.78
CA VAL A 225 -1.77 3.76 -16.46
C VAL A 225 -1.96 3.53 -17.95
N LEU A 226 -2.95 4.19 -18.56
CA LEU A 226 -3.24 4.11 -19.99
C LEU A 226 -2.60 5.30 -20.70
N ILE A 227 -1.91 5.06 -21.81
CA ILE A 227 -1.28 6.11 -22.63
C ILE A 227 -1.96 6.18 -23.98
N TYR A 228 -2.51 7.35 -24.29
CA TYR A 228 -3.16 7.66 -25.56
C TYR A 228 -2.19 8.37 -26.52
N ASN A 229 -2.62 8.50 -27.78
CA ASN A 229 -1.78 9.01 -28.86
C ASN A 229 -1.47 10.52 -28.75
N ASP A 230 -2.36 11.29 -28.13
CA ASP A 230 -2.25 12.75 -28.02
C ASP A 230 -1.42 13.21 -26.82
N LYS A 231 -0.58 12.31 -26.29
CA LYS A 231 0.20 12.46 -25.05
C LYS A 231 -0.63 12.57 -23.77
N ASP A 232 -1.91 12.21 -23.86
CA ASP A 232 -2.80 12.08 -22.72
C ASP A 232 -2.55 10.78 -21.97
N ILE A 233 -2.67 10.86 -20.66
CA ILE A 233 -2.48 9.74 -19.74
C ILE A 233 -3.72 9.64 -18.86
N GLU A 234 -4.21 8.43 -18.70
CA GLU A 234 -5.29 8.12 -17.75
C GLU A 234 -4.72 7.20 -16.66
N VAL A 235 -4.83 7.64 -15.41
CA VAL A 235 -4.35 6.91 -14.24
C VAL A 235 -5.54 6.27 -13.55
N VAL A 236 -5.58 4.94 -13.54
CA VAL A 236 -6.64 4.16 -12.91
C VAL A 236 -6.17 3.73 -11.52
N PHE A 237 -6.86 4.19 -10.49
CA PHE A 237 -6.56 3.89 -9.09
C PHE A 237 -7.23 2.59 -8.60
N LYS A 238 -6.67 1.99 -7.55
CA LYS A 238 -7.16 0.76 -6.92
C LYS A 238 -8.21 1.09 -5.87
N GLY A 239 -9.45 0.67 -6.11
CA GLY A 239 -10.53 0.68 -5.12
C GLY A 239 -11.67 1.63 -5.48
N GLU A 240 -12.87 1.31 -4.97
CA GLU A 240 -14.12 2.05 -5.23
C GLU A 240 -14.13 3.48 -4.64
N ASN A 241 -13.15 3.81 -3.79
CA ASN A 241 -13.09 5.05 -3.01
C ASN A 241 -12.18 6.14 -3.61
N PHE A 242 -11.39 5.84 -4.65
CA PHE A 242 -10.42 6.80 -5.19
C PHE A 242 -10.94 7.60 -6.38
N ILE A 243 -11.96 7.11 -7.09
CA ILE A 243 -12.62 7.83 -8.18
C ILE A 243 -14.14 7.70 -8.00
N ARG A 244 -14.70 8.55 -7.16
CA ARG A 244 -16.09 9.01 -7.32
C ARG A 244 -16.07 10.52 -7.25
N ASN A 245 -15.65 11.13 -8.37
CA ASN A 245 -16.00 12.46 -8.87
C ASN A 245 -14.78 13.10 -9.56
N ALA A 246 -14.57 12.73 -10.81
CA ALA A 246 -14.00 13.65 -11.79
C ALA A 246 -15.13 13.97 -12.77
N VAL A 247 -15.64 15.20 -12.69
CA VAL A 247 -16.30 15.88 -13.81
C VAL A 247 -15.36 16.99 -14.22
#